data_AF-A0A410WX14-F1
#
_entry.id   AF-A0A410WX14-F1
#
_cell.length_a   1.000
_cell.length_b   1.000
_cell.length_c   1.000
_cell.angle_alpha   90.00
_cell.angle_beta   90.00
_cell.angle_gamma   90.00
#
_symmetry.space_group_name_H-M   'P 1'
#
loop_
_entity.id
_entity.type
_entity.pdbx_description
1 polymer ?
#
loop_
_entity_poly.entity_id
_entity_poly.type
_entity_poly.pdbx_seq_one_letter_code
_entity_poly.pdbx_strand_id
1 'polypeptide(L)'
;MAIVKQPSVYGVVELNHIAAVKTGEIKAQFPLNTTDFASTPAENGMLLIVDEVIEDIKKPTGITNYVYLHASVEKDYEGKGRKHFSVKPGEFLPKLLKLKRGDTFETNSFEYDTATYANYVAITAAINSTTVYGIPSTSGYIRIVASPGGTEAVTLKVVKGVTLPNGELGLKFVVDKG
;
A
#
# COMPACT_ATOMS: atom_id res chain seq x y z
N MET A 1 19.30 -0.41 -12.51
CA MET A 1 18.56 -0.72 -11.26
C MET A 1 17.13 -1.01 -11.65
N ALA A 2 16.59 -2.15 -11.23
CA ALA A 2 15.23 -2.56 -11.60
C ALA A 2 14.34 -2.45 -10.37
N ILE A 3 13.28 -1.65 -10.45
CA ILE A 3 12.22 -1.66 -9.45
C ILE A 3 11.34 -2.88 -9.74
N VAL A 4 11.21 -3.77 -8.77
CA VAL A 4 10.37 -4.97 -8.84
C VAL A 4 9.17 -4.78 -7.93
N LYS A 5 7.98 -5.09 -8.46
CA LYS A 5 6.73 -5.14 -7.70
C LYS A 5 6.53 -6.56 -7.18
N GLN A 6 6.06 -6.71 -5.95
CA GLN A 6 5.84 -8.02 -5.35
C GLN A 6 4.58 -8.78 -5.82
N PRO A 7 3.40 -8.16 -6.01
CA PRO A 7 2.19 -8.94 -6.28
C PRO A 7 2.26 -9.61 -7.65
N SER A 8 1.74 -10.84 -7.74
CA SER A 8 1.75 -11.60 -9.01
C SER A 8 0.66 -11.16 -9.99
N VAL A 9 -0.46 -10.64 -9.46
CA VAL A 9 -1.58 -10.09 -10.24
C VAL A 9 -1.97 -8.74 -9.66
N TYR A 10 -2.69 -8.73 -8.53
CA TYR A 10 -3.02 -7.52 -7.78
C TYR A 10 -2.69 -7.67 -6.30
N GLY A 11 -2.35 -6.55 -5.68
CA GLY A 11 -2.12 -6.41 -4.26
C GLY A 11 -3.33 -6.81 -3.41
N VAL A 12 -3.04 -7.45 -2.29
CA VAL A 12 -3.98 -7.82 -1.23
C VAL A 12 -3.53 -7.13 0.05
N VAL A 13 -4.50 -6.75 0.88
CA VAL A 13 -4.24 -6.18 2.20
C VAL A 13 -5.07 -6.90 3.26
N GLU A 14 -4.45 -7.18 4.40
CA GLU A 14 -5.12 -7.57 5.63
C GLU A 14 -4.96 -6.47 6.67
N LEU A 15 -6.08 -6.01 7.22
CA LEU A 15 -6.09 -5.00 8.25
C LEU A 15 -5.93 -5.72 9.61
N ASN A 16 -4.78 -5.57 10.27
CA ASN A 16 -4.59 -6.15 11.60
C ASN A 16 -5.14 -5.21 12.69
N HIS A 17 -4.71 -3.95 12.66
CA HIS A 17 -5.18 -2.91 13.56
C HIS A 17 -5.06 -1.56 12.87
N ILE A 18 -6.17 -1.04 12.34
CA ILE A 18 -6.23 0.29 11.71
C ILE A 18 -7.26 1.13 12.45
N ALA A 19 -6.82 2.22 13.07
CA ALA A 19 -7.68 3.10 13.87
C ALA A 19 -8.86 3.65 13.05
N ALA A 20 -8.63 3.99 11.78
CA ALA A 20 -9.65 4.51 10.86
C ALA A 20 -10.90 3.62 10.73
N VAL A 21 -10.77 2.31 10.92
CA VAL A 21 -11.91 1.37 10.90
C VAL A 21 -12.88 1.66 12.04
N LYS A 22 -12.37 2.05 13.22
CA LYS A 22 -13.18 2.39 14.39
C LYS A 22 -13.55 3.87 14.45
N THR A 23 -12.66 4.76 14.02
CA THR A 23 -12.86 6.21 14.11
C THR A 23 -13.65 6.79 12.94
N GLY A 24 -13.85 6.03 11.86
CA GLY A 24 -14.56 6.49 10.67
C GLY A 24 -13.74 7.44 9.79
N GLU A 25 -12.42 7.52 9.98
CA GLU A 25 -11.52 8.32 9.14
C GLU A 25 -11.25 7.64 7.78
N ILE A 26 -12.34 7.41 7.06
CA ILE A 26 -12.40 6.67 5.81
C ILE A 26 -12.90 7.61 4.71
N LYS A 27 -12.19 7.64 3.58
CA LYS A 27 -12.58 8.39 2.38
C LYS A 27 -13.01 7.39 1.31
N ALA A 28 -14.27 7.47 0.88
CA ALA A 28 -14.86 6.49 -0.04
C ALA A 28 -15.84 7.11 -1.05
N GLN A 29 -15.75 8.42 -1.28
CA GLN A 29 -16.73 9.18 -2.05
C GLN A 29 -16.16 9.77 -3.36
N PHE A 30 -14.86 9.58 -3.61
CA PHE A 30 -14.18 10.22 -4.73
C PHE A 30 -13.71 9.19 -5.77
N PRO A 31 -13.84 9.49 -7.07
CA PRO A 31 -13.37 8.63 -8.15
C PRO A 31 -11.84 8.52 -8.19
N LEU A 32 -11.34 7.53 -8.92
CA LEU A 32 -9.93 7.45 -9.30
C LEU A 32 -9.62 8.44 -10.42
N ASN A 33 -8.46 9.08 -10.32
CA ASN A 33 -7.93 9.95 -11.36
C ASN A 33 -7.70 9.15 -12.64
N THR A 34 -8.34 9.56 -13.73
CA THR A 34 -8.29 8.83 -15.00
C THR A 34 -6.91 8.80 -15.62
N THR A 35 -6.04 9.77 -15.32
CA THR A 35 -4.68 9.85 -15.85
C THR A 35 -3.74 8.93 -15.08
N ASP A 36 -3.73 9.02 -13.74
CA ASP A 36 -2.85 8.21 -12.89
C ASP A 36 -3.15 6.70 -13.00
N PHE A 37 -4.43 6.35 -13.20
CA PHE A 37 -4.90 4.96 -13.25
C PHE A 37 -5.28 4.51 -14.67
N ALA A 38 -4.81 5.21 -15.72
CA ALA A 38 -5.09 4.86 -17.11
C ALA A 38 -4.58 3.47 -17.50
N SER A 39 -3.40 3.08 -16.98
CA SER A 39 -2.70 1.85 -17.37
C SER A 39 -2.56 0.82 -16.24
N THR A 40 -2.76 1.23 -15.00
CA THR A 40 -2.67 0.36 -13.83
C THR A 40 -3.84 0.66 -12.91
N PRO A 41 -4.67 -0.33 -12.54
CA PRO A 41 -5.79 -0.11 -11.64
C PRO A 41 -5.31 0.14 -10.20
N ALA A 42 -6.21 0.61 -9.34
CA ALA A 42 -5.93 0.72 -7.91
C ALA A 42 -6.11 -0.65 -7.24
N GLU A 43 -5.06 -1.13 -6.60
CA GLU A 43 -5.02 -2.43 -5.94
C GLU A 43 -5.07 -2.25 -4.43
N ASN A 44 -5.57 -3.26 -3.71
CA ASN A 44 -5.56 -3.21 -2.25
C ASN A 44 -4.12 -3.13 -1.73
N GLY A 45 -3.91 -2.36 -0.65
CA GLY A 45 -2.60 -2.13 -0.06
C GLY A 45 -1.81 -0.97 -0.67
N MET A 46 -2.26 -0.40 -1.80
CA MET A 46 -1.65 0.81 -2.34
C MET A 46 -1.81 2.01 -1.39
N LEU A 47 -0.81 2.90 -1.43
CA LEU A 47 -0.79 4.19 -0.75
C LEU A 47 -1.17 5.29 -1.74
N LEU A 48 -2.34 5.89 -1.54
CA LEU A 48 -2.95 6.85 -2.47
C LEU A 48 -3.23 8.20 -1.81
N ILE A 49 -3.25 9.26 -2.60
CA ILE A 49 -3.64 10.60 -2.17
C ILE A 49 -5.15 10.75 -2.30
N VAL A 50 -5.77 11.36 -1.29
CA VAL A 50 -7.13 11.89 -1.35
C VAL A 50 -7.04 13.40 -1.55
N ASP A 51 -7.48 13.89 -2.71
CA ASP A 51 -7.59 15.32 -3.00
C ASP A 51 -9.02 15.78 -2.71
N GLU A 52 -9.22 16.43 -1.57
CA GLU A 52 -10.56 16.86 -1.14
C GLU A 52 -11.04 18.14 -1.86
N VAL A 53 -10.15 18.87 -2.52
CA VAL A 53 -10.51 20.12 -3.20
C VAL A 53 -11.12 19.84 -4.55
N ILE A 54 -10.52 18.90 -5.30
CA ILE A 54 -11.05 18.51 -6.61
C ILE A 54 -11.84 17.19 -6.58
N GLU A 55 -11.96 16.58 -5.40
CA GLU A 55 -12.71 15.34 -5.17
C GLU A 55 -12.18 14.16 -6.00
N ASP A 56 -10.89 13.85 -5.87
CA ASP A 56 -10.21 12.86 -6.71
C ASP A 56 -9.17 12.03 -5.94
N ILE A 57 -8.99 10.77 -6.34
CA ILE A 57 -8.02 9.84 -5.76
C ILE A 57 -6.86 9.66 -6.74
N LYS A 58 -5.64 9.96 -6.29
CA LYS A 58 -4.44 10.04 -7.14
C LYS A 58 -3.30 9.19 -6.59
N LYS A 59 -2.34 8.88 -7.44
CA LYS A 59 -1.05 8.34 -6.99
C LYS A 59 -0.22 9.45 -6.34
N PRO A 60 0.73 9.08 -5.46
CA PRO A 60 1.67 10.05 -4.92
C PRO A 60 2.49 10.73 -6.03
N THR A 61 2.71 12.04 -5.91
CA THR A 61 3.69 12.76 -6.76
C THR A 61 5.10 12.72 -6.17
N GLY A 62 5.20 12.42 -4.87
CA GLY A 62 6.45 12.26 -4.15
C GLY A 62 6.23 11.86 -2.70
N ILE A 63 7.34 11.67 -2.00
CA ILE A 63 7.35 11.11 -0.63
C ILE A 63 6.78 12.07 0.43
N THR A 64 6.69 13.37 0.11
CA THR A 64 6.13 14.42 0.98
C THR A 64 4.60 14.45 0.98
N ASN A 65 3.95 13.72 0.07
CA ASN A 65 2.50 13.65 0.06
C ASN A 65 2.00 12.77 1.21
N TYR A 66 0.98 13.26 1.93
CA TYR A 66 0.24 12.42 2.84
C TYR A 66 -0.61 11.43 2.05
N VAL A 67 -0.63 10.18 2.51
CA VAL A 67 -1.28 9.06 1.80
C VAL A 67 -2.19 8.27 2.72
N TYR A 68 -3.18 7.65 2.10
CA TYR A 68 -4.16 6.77 2.71
C TYR A 68 -3.95 5.34 2.20
N LEU A 69 -4.35 4.36 2.99
CA LEU A 69 -4.29 2.96 2.62
C LEU A 69 -5.56 2.56 1.87
N HIS A 70 -5.41 2.08 0.64
CA HIS A 70 -6.52 1.52 -0.13
C HIS A 70 -6.90 0.12 0.35
N ALA A 71 -8.15 -0.05 0.79
CA ALA A 71 -8.70 -1.32 1.28
C ALA A 71 -10.22 -1.40 1.02
N SER A 72 -10.60 -1.80 -0.20
CA SER A 72 -12.00 -1.74 -0.66
C SER A 72 -12.83 -3.02 -0.45
N VAL A 73 -12.20 -4.19 -0.27
CA VAL A 73 -12.94 -5.46 -0.14
C VAL A 73 -12.69 -6.13 1.21
N GLU A 74 -13.78 -6.51 1.89
CA GLU A 74 -13.74 -7.42 3.04
C GLU A 74 -14.22 -8.85 2.70
N LYS A 75 -15.06 -9.07 1.68
CA LYS A 75 -15.61 -10.40 1.32
C LYS A 75 -15.93 -10.50 -0.18
N ASP A 76 -15.25 -11.40 -0.90
CA ASP A 76 -15.61 -11.78 -2.28
C ASP A 76 -16.92 -12.59 -2.27
N TYR A 77 -17.87 -12.23 -3.14
CA TYR A 77 -19.11 -12.99 -3.38
C TYR A 77 -19.18 -13.60 -4.80
N GLU A 78 -18.19 -13.35 -5.68
CA GLU A 78 -18.23 -13.77 -7.10
C GLU A 78 -17.24 -14.91 -7.46
N GLY A 79 -16.66 -15.59 -6.47
CA GLY A 79 -15.81 -16.77 -6.69
C GLY A 79 -14.44 -16.49 -7.33
N LYS A 80 -14.13 -15.24 -7.67
CA LYS A 80 -12.76 -14.79 -7.96
C LYS A 80 -12.07 -14.53 -6.62
N GLY A 81 -10.87 -15.05 -6.41
CA GLY A 81 -10.14 -14.84 -5.16
C GLY A 81 -9.59 -13.41 -5.02
N ARG A 82 -9.30 -12.99 -3.78
CA ARG A 82 -8.83 -11.64 -3.39
C ARG A 82 -7.69 -11.05 -4.24
N LYS A 83 -6.86 -11.89 -4.89
CA LYS A 83 -5.76 -11.49 -5.79
C LYS A 83 -6.21 -10.94 -7.16
N HIS A 84 -7.51 -10.99 -7.46
CA HIS A 84 -8.08 -10.50 -8.72
C HIS A 84 -8.91 -9.22 -8.54
N PHE A 85 -8.97 -8.68 -7.33
CA PHE A 85 -9.66 -7.42 -7.07
C PHE A 85 -8.77 -6.23 -7.41
N SER A 86 -9.34 -5.29 -8.15
CA SER A 86 -8.76 -3.98 -8.44
C SER A 86 -9.89 -3.00 -8.74
N VAL A 87 -9.68 -1.71 -8.51
CA VAL A 87 -10.62 -0.65 -8.87
C VAL A 87 -10.09 0.10 -10.09
N LYS A 88 -10.92 0.28 -11.13
CA LYS A 88 -10.60 1.10 -12.30
C LYS A 88 -11.41 2.39 -12.33
N PRO A 89 -10.92 3.43 -13.03
CA PRO A 89 -11.71 4.64 -13.25
C PRO A 89 -13.07 4.32 -13.88
N GLY A 90 -14.13 4.91 -13.33
CA GLY A 90 -15.51 4.70 -13.79
C GLY A 90 -16.20 3.43 -13.28
N GLU A 91 -15.53 2.59 -12.50
CA GLU A 91 -16.14 1.43 -11.83
C GLU A 91 -16.61 1.79 -10.41
N PHE A 92 -15.96 1.24 -9.37
CA PHE A 92 -16.28 1.48 -7.97
C PHE A 92 -15.49 2.64 -7.39
N LEU A 93 -16.02 3.27 -6.33
CA LEU A 93 -15.26 4.25 -5.56
C LEU A 93 -14.35 3.52 -4.56
N PRO A 94 -13.04 3.80 -4.53
CA PRO A 94 -12.10 3.13 -3.63
C PRO A 94 -12.33 3.58 -2.17
N LYS A 95 -12.14 2.66 -1.23
CA LYS A 95 -12.15 2.92 0.22
C LYS A 95 -10.73 3.16 0.73
N LEU A 96 -10.47 4.39 1.19
CA LEU A 96 -9.16 4.87 1.64
C LEU A 96 -9.18 5.08 3.16
N LEU A 97 -8.36 4.33 3.89
CA LEU A 97 -8.22 4.40 5.33
C LEU A 97 -7.10 5.38 5.69
N LYS A 98 -7.39 6.36 6.55
CA LYS A 98 -6.35 7.26 7.07
C LYS A 98 -5.36 6.45 7.91
N LEU A 99 -4.07 6.60 7.63
CA LEU A 99 -3.00 5.96 8.38
C LEU A 99 -2.60 6.81 9.58
N LYS A 100 -2.57 6.23 10.77
CA LYS A 100 -2.04 6.88 11.97
C LYS A 100 -0.91 6.09 12.56
N ARG A 101 0.04 6.78 13.21
CA ARG A 101 1.11 6.12 13.96
C ARG A 101 0.58 4.99 14.85
N GLY A 102 1.19 3.81 14.72
CA GLY A 102 0.80 2.59 15.45
C GLY A 102 -0.19 1.69 14.71
N ASP A 103 -0.78 2.14 13.61
CA ASP A 103 -1.60 1.29 12.76
C ASP A 103 -0.76 0.16 12.14
N THR A 104 -1.35 -1.03 12.01
CA THR A 104 -0.70 -2.22 11.46
C THR A 104 -1.57 -2.92 10.43
N PHE A 105 -0.91 -3.38 9.37
CA PHE A 105 -1.52 -4.12 8.28
C PHE A 105 -0.48 -5.00 7.59
N GLU A 106 -0.95 -5.97 6.81
CA GLU A 106 -0.14 -6.88 6.02
C GLU A 106 -0.49 -6.72 4.54
N THR A 107 0.50 -6.61 3.66
CA THR A 107 0.25 -6.50 2.22
C THR A 107 1.44 -6.96 1.37
N ASN A 108 1.15 -7.40 0.14
CA ASN A 108 2.11 -7.62 -0.93
C ASN A 108 2.14 -6.43 -1.91
N SER A 109 1.41 -5.34 -1.65
CA SER A 109 1.42 -4.12 -2.46
C SER A 109 2.65 -3.26 -2.15
N PHE A 110 3.83 -3.83 -2.41
CA PHE A 110 5.12 -3.16 -2.25
C PHE A 110 6.03 -3.38 -3.46
N GLU A 111 7.03 -2.52 -3.56
CA GLU A 111 8.08 -2.57 -4.57
C GLU A 111 9.47 -2.35 -3.93
N TYR A 112 10.52 -2.84 -4.57
CA TYR A 112 11.90 -2.69 -4.09
C TYR A 112 12.88 -2.56 -5.26
N ASP A 113 14.00 -1.87 -5.01
CA ASP A 113 15.12 -1.82 -5.95
C ASP A 113 16.00 -3.06 -5.78
N THR A 114 16.20 -3.82 -6.87
CA THR A 114 17.03 -5.03 -6.86
C THR A 114 18.49 -4.78 -6.51
N ALA A 115 18.99 -3.55 -6.64
CA ALA A 115 20.32 -3.18 -6.16
C ALA A 115 20.40 -3.00 -4.64
N THR A 116 19.27 -2.69 -3.98
CA THR A 116 19.20 -2.61 -2.51
C THR A 116 18.85 -3.96 -1.91
N TYR A 117 17.85 -4.62 -2.48
CA TYR A 117 17.37 -5.93 -2.03
C TYR A 117 17.18 -6.85 -3.23
N ALA A 118 17.99 -7.90 -3.36
CA ALA A 118 17.96 -8.78 -4.53
C ALA A 118 16.60 -9.46 -4.75
N ASN A 119 15.87 -9.76 -3.67
CA ASN A 119 14.57 -10.43 -3.69
C ASN A 119 13.89 -10.31 -2.31
N TYR A 120 12.69 -10.87 -2.19
CA TYR A 120 11.94 -10.96 -0.92
C TYR A 120 12.77 -11.60 0.22
N VAL A 121 13.55 -12.65 -0.06
CA VAL A 121 14.38 -13.30 0.97
C VAL A 121 15.41 -12.32 1.54
N ALA A 122 16.05 -11.51 0.69
CA ALA A 122 16.98 -10.48 1.13
C ALA A 122 16.31 -9.40 2.01
N ILE A 123 15.08 -9.00 1.68
CA ILE A 123 14.30 -8.07 2.52
C ILE A 123 14.05 -8.70 3.90
N THR A 124 13.56 -9.94 3.95
CA THR A 124 13.25 -10.60 5.22
C THR A 124 14.48 -10.86 6.09
N ALA A 125 15.64 -11.16 5.48
CA ALA A 125 16.91 -11.25 6.21
C ALA A 125 17.34 -9.90 6.79
N ALA A 126 17.14 -8.80 6.04
CA ALA A 126 17.45 -7.46 6.51
C ALA A 126 16.58 -7.05 7.70
N ILE A 127 15.28 -7.37 7.70
CA ILE A 127 14.37 -7.09 8.84
C ILE A 127 14.89 -7.70 10.15
N ASN A 128 15.51 -8.88 10.10
CA ASN A 128 16.05 -9.55 11.28
C ASN A 128 17.36 -8.94 11.79
N SER A 129 18.02 -8.11 10.98
CA SER A 129 19.35 -7.55 11.27
C SER A 129 19.32 -6.05 11.52
N THR A 130 18.41 -5.33 10.88
CA THR A 130 18.28 -3.87 10.93
C THR A 130 16.83 -3.45 10.73
N THR A 131 16.53 -2.17 10.97
CA THR A 131 15.23 -1.62 10.63
C THR A 131 15.13 -1.44 9.12
N VAL A 132 14.03 -1.94 8.55
CA VAL A 132 13.66 -1.73 7.15
C VAL A 132 12.40 -0.88 7.10
N TYR A 133 12.31 0.00 6.13
CA TYR A 133 11.24 0.98 6.03
C TYR A 133 10.42 0.81 4.75
N GLY A 134 9.16 1.25 4.81
CA GLY A 134 8.30 1.45 3.66
C GLY A 134 7.97 2.94 3.51
N ILE A 135 8.08 3.47 2.31
CA ILE A 135 7.71 4.86 1.98
C ILE A 135 6.76 4.92 0.78
N PRO A 136 5.96 5.99 0.61
CA PRO A 136 5.11 6.14 -0.57
C PRO A 136 5.93 6.20 -1.85
N SER A 137 5.49 5.46 -2.87
CA SER A 137 6.04 5.53 -4.23
C SER A 137 5.09 6.28 -5.16
N THR A 138 5.64 6.89 -6.21
CA THR A 138 4.84 7.47 -7.30
C THR A 138 4.03 6.44 -8.10
N SER A 139 4.34 5.15 -7.94
CA SER A 139 3.55 4.06 -8.50
C SER A 139 2.29 3.73 -7.68
N GLY A 140 2.17 4.28 -6.46
CA GLY A 140 1.15 3.92 -5.47
C GLY A 140 1.52 2.72 -4.60
N TYR A 141 2.59 1.98 -4.90
CA TYR A 141 3.07 0.89 -4.05
C TYR A 141 3.87 1.44 -2.86
N ILE A 142 4.05 0.60 -1.84
CA ILE A 142 4.98 0.86 -0.74
C ILE A 142 6.40 0.56 -1.24
N ARG A 143 7.27 1.56 -1.34
CA ARG A 143 8.68 1.33 -1.68
C ARG A 143 9.48 0.93 -0.45
N ILE A 144 10.14 -0.23 -0.52
CA ILE A 144 11.01 -0.73 0.54
C ILE A 144 12.38 -0.08 0.44
N VAL A 145 12.84 0.51 1.54
CA VAL A 145 14.12 1.23 1.64
C VAL A 145 14.85 0.90 2.95
N ALA A 146 16.18 1.00 2.92
CA ALA A 146 17.01 0.82 4.12
C ALA A 146 16.93 2.00 5.09
N SER A 147 16.66 3.20 4.59
CA SER A 147 16.52 4.41 5.40
C SER A 147 15.57 5.40 4.70
N PRO A 148 14.67 6.08 5.43
CA PRO A 148 13.86 7.15 4.89
C PRO A 148 14.71 8.41 4.65
N GLY A 149 14.29 9.28 3.74
CA GLY A 149 14.90 10.58 3.45
C GLY A 149 14.64 11.64 4.53
N GLY A 150 13.69 11.41 5.44
CA GLY A 150 13.36 12.26 6.59
C GLY A 150 12.25 13.29 6.32
N THR A 151 11.91 13.54 5.05
CA THR A 151 10.86 14.49 4.64
C THR A 151 9.52 13.82 4.37
N GLU A 152 9.42 12.49 4.51
CA GLU A 152 8.21 11.76 4.19
C GLU A 152 7.05 12.17 5.09
N ALA A 153 5.86 12.35 4.52
CA ALA A 153 4.67 12.61 5.34
C ALA A 153 4.20 11.34 6.06
N VAL A 154 4.38 10.18 5.41
CA VAL A 154 4.07 8.86 5.96
C VAL A 154 5.30 7.96 5.85
N THR A 155 5.64 7.26 6.92
CA THR A 155 6.71 6.26 6.94
C THR A 155 6.23 5.02 7.67
N LEU A 156 6.55 3.85 7.13
CA LEU A 156 6.23 2.55 7.70
C LEU A 156 7.52 1.87 8.17
N LYS A 157 7.45 1.10 9.25
CA LYS A 157 8.46 0.10 9.61
C LYS A 157 7.99 -1.27 9.17
N VAL A 158 8.88 -2.02 8.55
CA VAL A 158 8.62 -3.42 8.18
C VAL A 158 8.91 -4.31 9.38
N VAL A 159 7.90 -5.06 9.82
CA VAL A 159 7.94 -5.85 11.06
C VAL A 159 8.40 -7.28 10.81
N LYS A 160 7.88 -7.92 9.76
CA LYS A 160 8.21 -9.30 9.38
C LYS A 160 7.70 -9.63 7.98
N GLY A 161 8.26 -10.68 7.38
CA GLY A 161 7.63 -11.38 6.27
C GLY A 161 6.41 -12.20 6.71
N VAL A 162 5.42 -12.31 5.83
CA VAL A 162 4.18 -13.08 6.07
C VAL A 162 3.74 -13.82 4.81
N THR A 163 2.86 -14.82 4.98
CA THR A 163 2.08 -15.40 3.89
C THR A 163 0.66 -14.86 4.00
N LEU A 164 0.20 -14.18 2.95
CA LEU A 164 -1.14 -13.60 2.89
C LEU A 164 -2.21 -14.67 2.63
N PRO A 165 -3.50 -14.39 2.89
CA PRO A 165 -4.58 -15.36 2.66
C PRO A 165 -4.74 -15.84 1.21
N ASN A 166 -4.18 -15.12 0.23
CA ASN A 166 -4.12 -15.54 -1.16
C ASN A 166 -2.95 -16.50 -1.48
N GLY A 167 -2.15 -16.86 -0.46
CA GLY A 167 -0.95 -17.71 -0.58
C GLY A 167 0.31 -16.97 -1.03
N GLU A 168 0.24 -15.66 -1.28
CA GLU A 168 1.40 -14.87 -1.72
C GLU A 168 2.24 -14.37 -0.54
N LEU A 169 3.52 -14.12 -0.82
CA LEU A 169 4.45 -13.53 0.12
C LEU A 169 4.14 -12.03 0.27
N GLY A 170 3.98 -11.60 1.52
CA GLY A 170 3.70 -10.22 1.91
C GLY A 170 4.60 -9.74 3.03
N LEU A 171 4.45 -8.48 3.40
CA LEU A 171 5.15 -7.87 4.53
C LEU A 171 4.13 -7.32 5.52
N LYS A 172 4.45 -7.43 6.81
CA LYS A 172 3.73 -6.72 7.88
C LYS A 172 4.34 -5.36 8.10
N PHE A 173 3.49 -4.33 8.17
CA PHE A 173 3.89 -2.95 8.40
C PHE A 173 3.30 -2.42 9.70
N VAL A 174 4.04 -1.49 10.33
CA VAL A 174 3.52 -0.58 11.34
C VAL A 174 3.78 0.85 10.89
N VAL A 175 2.79 1.72 11.00
CA VAL A 175 2.94 3.15 10.69
C VAL A 175 3.82 3.79 11.77
N ASP A 176 4.98 4.30 11.37
CA ASP A 176 5.94 4.97 12.25
C ASP A 176 5.70 6.49 12.29
N LYS A 177 5.35 7.06 11.13
CA LYS A 177 4.94 8.45 10.94
C LYS A 177 3.69 8.48 10.04
N GLY A 178 2.66 9.21 10.45
CA GLY A 178 1.36 9.33 9.76
C GLY A 178 0.28 9.88 10.69
#